data_AF-A0A534ZYJ3-F1
#
_entry.id   AF-A0A534ZYJ3-F1
#
_cell.length_a   1.000
_cell.length_b   1.000
_cell.length_c   1.000
_cell.angle_alpha   90.00
_cell.angle_beta   90.00
_cell.angle_gamma   90.00
#
_symmetry.space_group_name_H-M   'P 1'
#
loop_
_entity.id
_entity.type
_entity.pdbx_description
1 polymer ?
#
loop_
_entity_poly.entity_id
_entity_poly.type
_entity_poly.pdbx_seq_one_letter_code
_entity_poly.pdbx_strand_id
1 'polypeptide(L)'
;MRSPLVYLTVLVVATCGLVYELVAGTLASYVLGDSVTQFSTVIGVYLSALGLGSWLSRYVQRGLARRFVEVELAVALLGGASAPLLFLAFGYLPDFFRPVLYAMVVLVGTLVGLEIPLVMRLLRETVDFKELVAKVLTFDYLGALFASLLFPILLVPRLGLVRTSILFGLANAAVGLWSTWLFAPLMGAVTDLRVKAVAVLLALTVGFAYSERMTDLAEEG
;
A
#
# COMPACT_ATOMS: atom_id res chain seq x y z
N MET A 1 17.50 14.29 12.11
CA MET A 1 17.00 13.24 11.19
C MET A 1 17.35 13.64 9.77
N ARG A 2 17.85 12.74 8.91
CA ARG A 2 18.19 13.10 7.52
C ARG A 2 16.90 13.26 6.72
N SER A 3 16.38 14.47 6.65
CA SER A 3 15.11 14.85 5.99
C SER A 3 14.85 14.21 4.62
N PRO A 4 15.82 14.06 3.68
CA PRO A 4 15.53 13.46 2.37
C PRO A 4 15.05 12.01 2.41
N LEU A 5 15.49 11.22 3.40
CA LEU A 5 15.13 9.79 3.47
C LEU A 5 13.66 9.58 3.81
N VAL A 6 13.08 10.45 4.65
CA VAL A 6 11.66 10.36 5.04
C VAL A 6 10.74 10.77 3.89
N TYR A 7 11.16 11.73 3.06
CA TYR A 7 10.38 12.08 1.87
C TYR A 7 10.44 11.00 0.79
N LEU A 8 11.55 10.27 0.69
CA LEU A 8 11.64 9.09 -0.16
C LEU A 8 10.67 7.98 0.32
N THR A 9 10.54 7.78 1.63
CA THR A 9 9.54 6.83 2.14
C THR A 9 8.13 7.27 1.75
N VAL A 10 7.78 8.55 1.92
CA VAL A 10 6.47 9.08 1.49
C VAL A 10 6.22 8.84 0.00
N LEU A 11 7.21 9.08 -0.86
CA LEU A 11 7.10 8.84 -2.30
C LEU A 11 6.75 7.38 -2.62
N VAL A 12 7.50 6.43 -2.04
CA VAL A 12 7.30 5.00 -2.30
C VAL A 12 5.94 4.55 -1.80
N VAL A 13 5.58 4.97 -0.58
CA VAL A 13 4.32 4.62 0.07
C VAL A 13 3.12 5.17 -0.70
N ALA A 14 3.16 6.44 -1.12
CA ALA A 14 2.13 7.03 -1.97
C ALA A 14 1.98 6.30 -3.31
N THR A 15 3.11 5.89 -3.90
CA THR A 15 3.09 5.07 -5.12
C THR A 15 2.41 3.72 -4.85
N CYS A 16 2.72 3.05 -3.74
CA CYS A 16 2.10 1.79 -3.34
C CYS A 16 0.59 1.94 -3.11
N GLY A 17 0.17 2.95 -2.34
CA GLY A 17 -1.23 3.23 -2.03
C GLY A 17 -2.07 3.40 -3.28
N LEU A 18 -1.63 4.23 -4.24
CA LEU A 18 -2.36 4.40 -5.50
C LEU A 18 -2.34 3.14 -6.36
N VAL A 19 -1.23 2.39 -6.39
CA VAL A 19 -1.18 1.12 -7.14
C VAL A 19 -2.22 0.12 -6.62
N TYR A 20 -2.41 -0.01 -5.31
CA TYR A 20 -3.42 -0.93 -4.77
C TYR A 20 -4.85 -0.54 -5.15
N GLU A 21 -5.16 0.76 -5.17
CA GLU A 21 -6.44 1.27 -5.67
C GLU A 21 -6.63 0.93 -7.15
N LEU A 22 -5.61 1.20 -7.98
CA LEU A 22 -5.65 0.91 -9.41
C LEU A 22 -5.79 -0.58 -9.69
N VAL A 23 -5.09 -1.44 -8.95
CA VAL A 23 -5.25 -2.91 -9.01
C VAL A 23 -6.70 -3.31 -8.71
N ALA A 24 -7.28 -2.79 -7.62
CA ALA A 24 -8.66 -3.11 -7.25
C ALA A 24 -9.66 -2.62 -8.30
N GLY A 25 -9.49 -1.39 -8.82
CA GLY A 25 -10.33 -0.82 -9.87
C GLY A 25 -10.25 -1.58 -11.19
N THR A 26 -9.04 -1.96 -11.61
CA THR A 26 -8.84 -2.77 -12.81
C THR A 26 -9.45 -4.17 -12.66
N LEU A 27 -9.23 -4.84 -11.53
CA LEU A 27 -9.86 -6.15 -11.27
C LEU A 27 -11.38 -6.06 -11.25
N ALA A 28 -11.93 -5.04 -10.61
CA ALA A 28 -13.38 -4.80 -10.58
C ALA A 28 -13.93 -4.59 -11.99
N SER A 29 -13.28 -3.76 -12.80
CA SER A 29 -13.63 -3.53 -14.20
C SER A 29 -13.57 -4.81 -15.05
N TYR A 30 -12.54 -5.64 -14.88
CA TYR A 30 -12.39 -6.90 -15.61
C TYR A 30 -13.44 -7.95 -15.22
N VAL A 31 -13.77 -8.05 -13.93
CA VAL A 31 -14.67 -9.09 -13.40
C VAL A 31 -16.14 -8.69 -13.47
N LEU A 32 -16.47 -7.45 -13.12
CA LEU A 32 -17.85 -6.97 -12.99
C LEU A 32 -18.34 -6.22 -14.24
N GLY A 33 -17.44 -5.90 -15.17
CA GLY A 33 -17.74 -5.06 -16.33
C GLY A 33 -17.97 -3.60 -15.96
N ASP A 34 -18.45 -2.81 -16.93
CA ASP A 34 -18.78 -1.38 -16.76
C ASP A 34 -17.69 -0.55 -16.05
N SER A 35 -16.57 -0.37 -16.75
CA SER A 35 -15.36 0.27 -16.24
C SER A 35 -15.60 1.59 -15.52
N VAL A 36 -16.47 2.45 -16.05
CA VAL A 36 -16.70 3.78 -15.47
C VAL A 36 -17.33 3.65 -14.08
N THR A 37 -18.33 2.79 -13.94
CA THR A 37 -18.98 2.55 -12.64
C THR A 37 -18.02 1.88 -11.65
N GLN A 38 -17.23 0.88 -12.07
CA GLN A 38 -16.32 0.19 -11.16
C GLN A 38 -15.18 1.08 -10.68
N PHE A 39 -14.53 1.81 -11.59
CA PHE A 39 -13.51 2.77 -11.17
C PHE A 39 -14.10 3.86 -10.28
N SER A 40 -15.25 4.43 -10.63
CA SER A 40 -15.88 5.50 -9.83
C SER A 40 -16.26 5.04 -8.42
N THR A 41 -16.78 3.81 -8.29
CA THR A 41 -17.16 3.25 -6.99
C THR A 41 -15.95 2.85 -6.17
N VAL A 42 -14.93 2.24 -6.77
CA VAL A 42 -13.66 1.93 -6.08
C VAL A 42 -12.98 3.21 -5.60
N ILE A 43 -12.85 4.23 -6.46
CA ILE A 43 -12.29 5.54 -6.08
C ILE A 43 -13.11 6.15 -4.94
N GLY A 44 -14.44 6.20 -5.06
CA GLY A 44 -15.31 6.79 -4.04
C GLY A 44 -15.19 6.09 -2.68
N VAL A 45 -15.16 4.76 -2.66
CA VAL A 45 -14.98 3.97 -1.43
C VAL A 45 -13.56 4.14 -0.89
N TYR A 46 -12.55 4.13 -1.75
CA TYR A 46 -11.15 4.28 -1.36
C TYR A 46 -10.88 5.65 -0.74
N LEU A 47 -11.34 6.74 -1.37
CA LEU A 47 -11.23 8.10 -0.81
C LEU A 47 -11.98 8.24 0.52
N SER A 48 -13.15 7.61 0.64
CA SER A 48 -13.91 7.56 1.91
C SER A 48 -13.12 6.82 3.00
N ALA A 49 -12.47 5.71 2.64
CA ALA A 49 -11.62 4.93 3.53
C ALA A 49 -10.34 5.70 3.92
N LEU A 50 -9.69 6.43 3.00
CA LEU A 50 -8.59 7.34 3.32
C LEU A 50 -9.02 8.37 4.37
N GLY A 51 -10.22 8.95 4.22
CA GLY A 51 -10.81 9.87 5.19
C GLY A 51 -11.05 9.22 6.56
N LEU A 52 -11.57 7.99 6.59
CA LEU A 52 -11.73 7.20 7.81
C LEU A 52 -10.38 6.93 8.49
N GLY A 53 -9.36 6.58 7.70
CA GLY A 53 -8.01 6.33 8.19
C GLY A 53 -7.38 7.57 8.81
N SER A 54 -7.50 8.71 8.12
CA SER A 54 -7.03 10.00 8.63
C SER A 54 -7.74 10.39 9.92
N TRP A 55 -9.05 10.15 10.01
CA TRP A 55 -9.81 10.32 11.25
C TRP A 55 -9.33 9.36 12.37
N LEU A 56 -9.09 8.09 12.06
CA LEU A 56 -8.57 7.10 13.03
C LEU A 56 -7.18 7.47 13.55
N SER A 57 -6.36 8.12 12.73
CA SER A 57 -5.00 8.54 13.10
C SER A 57 -4.96 9.39 14.38
N ARG A 58 -6.05 10.13 14.70
CA ARG A 58 -6.15 10.97 15.91
C ARG A 58 -6.12 10.17 17.21
N TYR A 59 -6.55 8.91 17.17
CA TYR A 59 -6.53 8.01 18.33
C TYR A 59 -5.15 7.39 18.57
N VAL A 60 -4.26 7.46 17.57
CA VAL A 60 -2.88 7.02 17.69
C VAL A 60 -2.07 8.12 18.39
N GLN A 61 -1.97 8.07 19.72
CA GLN A 61 -1.29 9.11 20.49
C GLN A 61 0.14 8.75 20.91
N ARG A 62 0.45 7.46 21.09
CA ARG A 62 1.74 7.00 21.63
C ARG A 62 2.47 6.11 20.63
N GLY A 63 3.80 6.23 20.61
CA GLY A 63 4.66 5.39 19.77
C GLY A 63 4.45 5.62 18.27
N LEU A 64 4.34 6.88 17.82
CA LEU A 64 4.04 7.23 16.44
C LEU A 64 4.96 6.52 15.43
N ALA A 65 6.27 6.52 15.66
CA ALA A 65 7.24 5.84 14.81
C ALA A 65 6.96 4.32 14.70
N ARG A 66 6.65 3.67 15.81
CA ARG A 66 6.32 2.23 15.83
C ARG A 66 5.01 1.94 15.11
N ARG A 67 3.99 2.76 15.36
CA ARG A 67 2.67 2.61 14.72
C ARG A 67 2.73 2.87 13.23
N PHE A 68 3.54 3.84 12.81
CA PHE A 68 3.83 4.07 11.40
C PHE A 68 4.41 2.80 10.76
N VAL A 69 5.47 2.21 11.33
CA VAL A 69 6.04 0.95 10.81
C VAL A 69 5.02 -0.20 10.82
N GLU A 70 4.19 -0.33 11.85
CA GLU A 70 3.14 -1.35 11.90
C GLU A 70 2.09 -1.18 10.79
N VAL A 71 1.70 0.07 10.50
CA VAL A 71 0.79 0.40 9.40
C VAL A 71 1.44 0.06 8.06
N GLU A 72 2.69 0.46 7.83
CA GLU A 72 3.44 0.15 6.61
C GLU A 72 3.51 -1.35 6.33
N LEU A 73 3.78 -2.16 7.36
CA LEU A 73 3.82 -3.62 7.25
C LEU A 73 2.42 -4.23 7.02
N ALA A 74 1.37 -3.65 7.61
CA ALA A 74 0.00 -4.08 7.39
C ALA A 74 -0.47 -3.76 5.96
N VAL A 75 -0.14 -2.56 5.45
CA VAL A 75 -0.39 -2.15 4.06
C VAL A 75 0.40 -3.01 3.09
N ALA A 76 1.67 -3.30 3.40
CA ALA A 76 2.49 -4.19 2.60
C ALA A 76 1.86 -5.58 2.44
N LEU A 77 1.39 -6.14 3.55
CA LEU A 77 0.79 -7.48 3.55
C LEU A 77 -0.58 -7.49 2.88
N LEU A 78 -1.49 -6.59 3.28
CA LEU A 78 -2.86 -6.57 2.76
C LEU A 78 -2.93 -6.06 1.32
N GLY A 79 -2.18 -5.00 1.01
CA GLY A 79 -2.04 -4.49 -0.35
C GLY A 79 -1.32 -5.50 -1.26
N GLY A 80 -0.22 -6.10 -0.78
CA GLY A 80 0.51 -7.14 -1.52
C GLY A 80 -0.30 -8.40 -1.79
N ALA A 81 -1.14 -8.82 -0.84
CA ALA A 81 -2.03 -9.97 -0.99
C ALA A 81 -3.33 -9.64 -1.73
N SER A 82 -3.63 -8.37 -2.01
CA SER A 82 -4.94 -7.94 -2.52
C SER A 82 -5.32 -8.59 -3.84
N ALA A 83 -4.49 -8.49 -4.88
CA ALA A 83 -4.79 -9.11 -6.16
C ALA A 83 -4.88 -10.65 -6.08
N PRO A 84 -3.91 -11.37 -5.46
CA PRO A 84 -4.06 -12.82 -5.26
C PRO A 84 -5.38 -13.20 -4.59
N LEU A 85 -5.75 -12.54 -3.50
CA LEU A 85 -6.96 -12.85 -2.76
C LEU A 85 -8.23 -12.54 -3.57
N LEU A 86 -8.24 -11.45 -4.33
CA LEU A 86 -9.37 -11.09 -5.19
C LEU A 86 -9.52 -12.05 -6.38
N PHE A 87 -8.41 -12.51 -6.97
CA PHE A 87 -8.44 -13.56 -8.00
C PHE A 87 -8.95 -14.89 -7.46
N LEU A 88 -8.49 -15.29 -6.27
CA LEU A 88 -8.98 -16.51 -5.60
C LEU A 88 -10.47 -16.38 -5.24
N ALA A 89 -10.89 -15.23 -4.72
CA ALA A 89 -12.30 -14.97 -4.43
C ALA A 89 -13.16 -15.07 -5.69
N PHE A 90 -12.69 -14.52 -6.82
CA PHE A 90 -13.38 -14.65 -8.10
C PHE A 90 -13.47 -16.11 -8.57
N GLY A 91 -12.38 -16.87 -8.47
CA GLY A 91 -12.31 -18.26 -8.95
C GLY A 91 -13.10 -19.26 -8.12
N TYR A 92 -13.15 -19.11 -6.80
CA TYR A 92 -13.78 -20.08 -5.88
C TYR A 92 -15.12 -19.61 -5.31
N LEU A 93 -15.33 -18.31 -5.17
CA LEU A 93 -16.48 -17.71 -4.47
C LEU A 93 -17.00 -16.48 -5.24
N PRO A 94 -17.44 -16.63 -6.51
CA PRO A 94 -17.80 -15.50 -7.37
C PRO A 94 -18.88 -14.60 -6.77
N ASP A 95 -19.84 -15.18 -6.04
CA ASP A 95 -20.90 -14.43 -5.35
C ASP A 95 -20.36 -13.50 -4.24
N PHE A 96 -19.20 -13.83 -3.67
CA PHE A 96 -18.56 -13.05 -2.60
C PHE A 96 -17.51 -12.05 -3.12
N PHE A 97 -17.24 -12.02 -4.43
CA PHE A 97 -16.22 -11.13 -5.00
C PHE A 97 -16.45 -9.66 -4.63
N ARG A 98 -17.68 -9.15 -4.80
CA ARG A 98 -18.00 -7.74 -4.49
C ARG A 98 -17.78 -7.40 -3.01
N PRO A 99 -18.33 -8.15 -2.04
CA PRO A 99 -18.01 -7.95 -0.62
C PRO A 99 -16.51 -7.98 -0.32
N VAL A 100 -15.76 -8.94 -0.87
CA VAL A 100 -14.32 -9.07 -0.64
C VAL A 100 -13.55 -7.89 -1.25
N LEU A 101 -13.91 -7.46 -2.45
CA LEU A 101 -13.35 -6.29 -3.11
C LEU A 101 -13.50 -5.04 -2.25
N TYR A 102 -14.73 -4.69 -1.87
CA TYR A 102 -14.97 -3.48 -1.08
C TYR A 102 -14.37 -3.58 0.33
N ALA A 103 -14.35 -4.77 0.94
CA ALA A 103 -13.66 -4.98 2.20
C ALA A 103 -12.14 -4.72 2.07
N MET A 104 -11.51 -5.23 1.01
CA MET A 104 -10.09 -4.96 0.73
C MET A 104 -9.81 -3.49 0.47
N VAL A 105 -10.63 -2.82 -0.36
CA VAL A 105 -10.53 -1.38 -0.64
C VAL A 105 -10.65 -0.56 0.64
N VAL A 106 -11.61 -0.88 1.50
CA VAL A 106 -11.79 -0.19 2.79
C VAL A 106 -10.62 -0.46 3.73
N LEU A 107 -10.15 -1.70 3.85
CA LEU A 107 -9.03 -2.04 4.74
C LEU A 107 -7.74 -1.36 4.31
N VAL A 108 -7.36 -1.49 3.04
CA VAL A 108 -6.14 -0.89 2.50
C VAL A 108 -6.25 0.63 2.51
N GLY A 109 -7.36 1.19 2.02
CA GLY A 109 -7.58 2.65 2.01
C GLY A 109 -7.60 3.25 3.41
N THR A 110 -8.16 2.56 4.40
CA THR A 110 -8.09 3.02 5.79
C THR A 110 -6.65 3.06 6.25
N LEU A 111 -5.87 1.99 6.05
CA LEU A 111 -4.48 1.96 6.50
C LEU A 111 -3.61 3.01 5.80
N VAL A 112 -3.73 3.17 4.48
CA VAL A 112 -3.03 4.23 3.72
C VAL A 112 -3.43 5.62 4.22
N GLY A 113 -4.71 5.80 4.57
CA GLY A 113 -5.22 7.06 5.14
C GLY A 113 -4.58 7.46 6.48
N LEU A 114 -4.01 6.50 7.23
CA LEU A 114 -3.28 6.81 8.48
C LEU A 114 -1.89 7.39 8.20
N GLU A 115 -1.27 7.12 7.04
CA GLU A 115 0.16 7.35 6.80
C GLU A 115 0.51 8.84 6.82
N ILE A 116 -0.16 9.65 6.00
CA ILE A 116 0.14 11.09 5.87
C ILE A 116 0.02 11.81 7.24
N PRO A 117 -1.08 11.66 8.01
CA PRO A 117 -1.17 12.27 9.33
C PRO A 117 -0.11 11.77 10.32
N LEU A 118 0.24 10.49 10.29
CA LEU A 118 1.28 9.93 11.16
C LEU A 118 2.66 10.51 10.83
N VAL A 119 3.01 10.59 9.55
CA VAL A 119 4.27 11.19 9.07
C VAL A 119 4.34 12.66 9.45
N MET A 120 3.27 13.42 9.20
CA MET A 120 3.20 14.83 9.58
C MET A 120 3.42 15.03 11.08
N ARG A 121 2.79 14.20 11.92
CA ARG A 121 2.96 14.28 13.37
C ARG A 121 4.34 13.85 13.84
N LEU A 122 4.97 12.90 13.16
CA LEU A 122 6.31 12.40 13.48
C LEU A 122 7.40 13.45 13.20
N LEU A 123 7.21 14.28 12.18
CA LEU A 123 8.17 15.29 11.74
C LEU A 123 7.89 16.70 12.27
N ARG A 124 6.74 16.93 12.90
CA ARG A 124 6.26 18.25 13.33
C ARG A 124 7.26 19.01 14.22
N GLU A 125 7.99 18.31 15.08
CA GLU A 125 8.98 18.91 16.00
C GLU A 125 10.33 19.22 15.31
N THR A 126 10.51 18.75 14.07
CA THR A 126 11.80 18.81 13.35
C THR A 126 11.79 19.66 12.10
N VAL A 127 10.60 19.99 11.58
CA VAL A 127 10.39 20.75 10.34
C VAL A 127 9.25 21.74 10.58
N ASP A 128 9.39 22.96 10.06
CA ASP A 128 8.30 23.95 10.07
C ASP A 128 7.02 23.37 9.45
N PHE A 129 5.87 23.69 10.04
CA PHE A 129 4.60 23.08 9.62
C PHE A 129 4.25 23.38 8.16
N LYS A 130 4.47 24.62 7.69
CA LYS A 130 4.17 25.00 6.30
C LYS A 130 5.06 24.25 5.33
N GLU A 131 6.35 24.16 5.64
CA GLU A 131 7.32 23.43 4.82
C GLU A 131 7.04 21.92 4.82
N LEU A 132 6.68 21.37 5.97
CA LEU A 132 6.35 19.95 6.13
C LEU A 132 5.15 19.56 5.28
N VAL A 133 4.05 20.31 5.37
CA VAL A 133 2.84 20.05 4.58
C VAL A 133 3.14 20.14 3.09
N ALA A 134 3.85 21.19 2.66
CA ALA A 134 4.22 21.36 1.26
C ALA A 134 5.06 20.19 0.75
N LYS A 135 6.10 19.76 1.50
CA LYS A 135 6.96 18.66 1.08
C LYS A 135 6.22 17.32 1.06
N VAL A 136 5.51 16.97 2.14
CA VAL A 136 4.80 15.68 2.22
C VAL A 136 3.80 15.55 1.08
N LEU A 137 2.96 16.57 0.84
CA LEU A 137 2.00 16.54 -0.27
C LEU A 137 2.69 16.53 -1.65
N THR A 138 3.82 17.24 -1.80
CA THR A 138 4.58 17.20 -3.05
C THR A 138 5.04 15.79 -3.38
N PHE A 139 5.64 15.09 -2.41
CA PHE A 139 6.10 13.72 -2.60
C PHE A 139 4.95 12.72 -2.75
N ASP A 140 3.81 12.96 -2.09
CA ASP A 140 2.58 12.17 -2.28
C ASP A 140 2.05 12.28 -3.71
N TYR A 141 1.88 13.51 -4.22
CA TYR A 141 1.42 13.74 -5.59
C TYR A 141 2.41 13.27 -6.65
N LEU A 142 3.73 13.37 -6.40
CA LEU A 142 4.73 12.77 -7.28
C LEU A 142 4.64 11.24 -7.28
N GLY A 143 4.43 10.61 -6.12
CA GLY A 143 4.22 9.18 -6.03
C GLY A 143 2.97 8.73 -6.78
N ALA A 144 1.87 9.45 -6.62
CA ALA A 144 0.63 9.24 -7.35
C ALA A 144 0.81 9.40 -8.88
N LEU A 145 1.59 10.38 -9.32
CA LEU A 145 1.93 10.54 -10.73
C LEU A 145 2.72 9.33 -11.25
N PHE A 146 3.75 8.87 -10.52
CA PHE A 146 4.52 7.69 -10.91
C PHE A 146 3.64 6.44 -10.97
N ALA A 147 2.80 6.21 -9.96
CA ALA A 147 1.87 5.09 -9.95
C ALA A 147 0.90 5.13 -11.14
N SER A 148 0.22 6.25 -11.38
CA SER A 148 -0.77 6.38 -12.46
C SER A 148 -0.18 6.23 -13.87
N LEU A 149 1.10 6.58 -14.07
CA LEU A 149 1.78 6.41 -15.35
C LEU A 149 2.41 5.01 -15.49
N LEU A 150 3.16 4.54 -14.48
CA LEU A 150 3.83 3.25 -14.53
C LEU A 150 2.83 2.10 -14.57
N PHE A 151 1.70 2.24 -13.89
CA PHE A 151 0.69 1.19 -13.81
C PHE A 151 0.19 0.70 -15.18
N PRO A 152 -0.39 1.54 -16.05
CA PRO A 152 -0.85 1.11 -17.35
C PRO A 152 0.27 0.88 -18.37
N ILE A 153 1.40 1.59 -18.28
CA ILE A 153 2.47 1.54 -19.31
C ILE A 153 3.42 0.38 -19.10
N LEU A 154 3.77 0.06 -17.84
CA LEU A 154 4.84 -0.86 -17.51
C LEU A 154 4.38 -2.02 -16.62
N LEU A 155 3.68 -1.72 -15.53
CA LEU A 155 3.39 -2.70 -14.48
C LEU A 155 2.36 -3.72 -14.95
N VAL A 156 1.18 -3.29 -15.39
CA VAL A 156 0.13 -4.20 -15.88
C VAL A 156 0.59 -4.98 -17.12
N PRO A 157 1.17 -4.37 -18.16
CA PRO A 157 1.55 -5.11 -19.37
C PRO A 157 2.70 -6.10 -19.19
N ARG A 158 3.67 -5.84 -18.29
CA ARG A 158 4.86 -6.70 -18.13
C ARG A 158 4.80 -7.63 -16.93
N LEU A 159 4.14 -7.21 -15.85
CA LEU A 159 4.07 -7.98 -14.60
C LEU A 159 2.67 -8.57 -14.37
N GLY A 160 1.62 -7.95 -14.91
CA GLY A 160 0.24 -8.31 -14.58
C GLY A 160 -0.16 -7.85 -13.17
N LEU A 161 -1.44 -7.98 -12.85
CA LEU A 161 -2.04 -7.42 -11.61
C LEU A 161 -1.52 -8.11 -10.35
N VAL A 162 -1.39 -9.44 -10.37
CA VAL A 162 -0.92 -10.24 -9.22
C VAL A 162 0.51 -9.85 -8.86
N ARG A 163 1.45 -9.99 -9.81
CA ARG A 163 2.87 -9.69 -9.55
C ARG A 163 3.08 -8.21 -9.20
N THR A 164 2.33 -7.30 -9.83
CA THR A 164 2.37 -5.86 -9.48
C THR A 164 1.99 -5.64 -8.02
N SER A 165 0.86 -6.18 -7.55
CA SER A 165 0.45 -5.99 -6.15
C SER A 165 1.51 -6.52 -5.17
N ILE A 166 2.06 -7.72 -5.40
CA ILE A 166 3.07 -8.33 -4.53
C ILE A 166 4.38 -7.54 -4.56
N LEU A 167 4.82 -7.07 -5.74
CA LEU A 167 6.03 -6.25 -5.88
C LEU A 167 5.94 -4.96 -5.07
N PHE A 168 4.80 -4.27 -5.12
CA PHE A 168 4.58 -3.08 -4.31
C PHE A 168 4.43 -3.42 -2.82
N GLY A 169 3.87 -4.58 -2.49
CA GLY A 169 3.90 -5.14 -1.13
C GLY A 169 5.33 -5.31 -0.61
N LEU A 170 6.23 -5.88 -1.42
CA LEU A 170 7.64 -6.04 -1.09
C LEU A 170 8.35 -4.69 -0.91
N ALA A 171 8.08 -3.73 -1.80
CA ALA A 171 8.62 -2.39 -1.69
C ALA A 171 8.16 -1.71 -0.38
N ASN A 172 6.88 -1.83 -0.04
CA ASN A 172 6.32 -1.24 1.18
C ASN A 172 6.86 -1.93 2.44
N ALA A 173 7.00 -3.26 2.44
CA ALA A 173 7.62 -3.99 3.54
C ALA A 173 9.10 -3.62 3.71
N ALA A 174 9.83 -3.40 2.61
CA ALA A 174 11.21 -2.92 2.64
C ALA A 174 11.30 -1.49 3.21
N VAL A 175 10.37 -0.60 2.86
CA VAL A 175 10.25 0.73 3.47
C VAL A 175 9.91 0.65 4.95
N GLY A 176 9.01 -0.24 5.36
CA GLY A 176 8.68 -0.50 6.77
C GLY A 176 9.89 -1.00 7.56
N LEU A 177 10.65 -1.95 7.00
CA LEU A 177 11.90 -2.44 7.58
C LEU A 177 12.94 -1.30 7.66
N TRP A 178 13.09 -0.52 6.58
CA TRP A 178 14.02 0.60 6.52
C TRP A 178 13.72 1.67 7.57
N SER A 179 12.43 1.95 7.75
CA SER A 179 11.90 2.87 8.75
C SER A 179 12.28 2.48 10.18
N THR A 180 12.55 1.19 10.45
CA THR A 180 13.04 0.76 11.77
C THR A 180 14.42 1.32 12.11
N TRP A 181 15.28 1.57 11.12
CA TRP A 181 16.57 2.23 11.32
C TRP A 181 16.43 3.75 11.30
N LEU A 182 15.57 4.27 10.40
CA LEU A 182 15.35 5.70 10.25
C LEU A 182 14.81 6.36 11.52
N PHE A 183 13.87 5.68 12.17
CA PHE A 183 13.22 6.16 13.40
C PHE A 183 13.74 5.45 14.66
N ALA A 184 14.87 4.73 14.58
CA ALA A 184 15.45 4.03 15.73
C ALA A 184 15.59 4.93 16.98
N PRO A 185 15.99 6.22 16.89
CA PRO A 185 16.07 7.10 18.06
C PRO A 185 14.72 7.42 18.71
N LEU A 186 13.63 7.25 17.97
CA LEU A 186 12.25 7.52 18.40
C LEU A 186 11.52 6.24 18.85
N MET A 187 12.20 5.09 18.81
CA MET A 187 11.64 3.78 19.12
C MET A 187 12.45 3.09 20.24
N GLY A 188 11.75 2.33 21.08
CA GLY A 188 12.38 1.46 22.07
C GLY A 188 12.94 0.18 21.42
N ALA A 189 12.54 -0.99 21.91
CA ALA A 189 12.90 -2.25 21.26
C ALA A 189 12.34 -2.31 19.83
N VAL A 190 13.22 -2.39 18.83
CA VAL A 190 12.89 -2.48 17.38
C VAL A 190 12.99 -3.89 16.83
N THR A 191 13.50 -4.84 17.62
CA THR A 191 13.81 -6.21 17.15
C THR A 191 12.56 -6.96 16.72
N ASP A 192 11.44 -6.80 17.43
CA ASP A 192 10.18 -7.45 17.08
C ASP A 192 9.61 -6.92 15.75
N LEU A 193 9.70 -5.60 15.50
CA LEU A 193 9.30 -4.98 14.24
C LEU A 193 10.15 -5.49 13.08
N ARG A 194 11.46 -5.63 13.27
CA ARG A 194 12.34 -6.18 12.24
C ARG A 194 12.00 -7.63 11.94
N VAL A 195 11.73 -8.45 12.96
CA VAL A 195 11.28 -9.84 12.76
C VAL A 195 9.97 -9.88 11.99
N LYS A 196 8.97 -9.05 12.35
CA LYS A 196 7.71 -8.94 11.60
C LYS A 196 7.94 -8.51 10.15
N ALA A 197 8.79 -7.51 9.92
CA ALA A 197 9.09 -7.01 8.59
C ALA A 197 9.78 -8.08 7.72
N VAL A 198 10.75 -8.80 8.27
CA VAL A 198 11.40 -9.93 7.59
C VAL A 198 10.38 -11.04 7.31
N ALA A 199 9.49 -11.36 8.25
CA ALA A 199 8.44 -12.35 8.04
C ALA A 199 7.47 -11.94 6.91
N VAL A 200 7.05 -10.67 6.86
CA VAL A 200 6.20 -10.14 5.78
C VAL A 200 6.93 -10.19 4.44
N LEU A 201 8.20 -9.77 4.39
CA LEU A 201 9.03 -9.87 3.18
C LEU A 201 9.11 -11.31 2.69
N LEU A 202 9.43 -12.26 3.56
CA LEU A 202 9.51 -13.68 3.20
C LEU A 202 8.17 -14.21 2.70
N ALA A 203 7.06 -13.89 3.38
CA ALA A 203 5.72 -14.32 2.96
C ALA A 203 5.37 -13.78 1.57
N LEU A 204 5.65 -12.50 1.30
CA LEU A 204 5.40 -11.88 0.00
C LEU A 204 6.36 -12.41 -1.08
N THR A 205 7.63 -12.69 -0.76
CA THR A 205 8.57 -13.29 -1.72
C THR A 205 8.15 -14.70 -2.11
N VAL A 206 7.67 -15.50 -1.14
CA VAL A 206 7.08 -16.81 -1.42
C VAL A 206 5.85 -16.65 -2.32
N GLY A 207 4.96 -15.71 -1.99
CA GLY A 207 3.80 -15.39 -2.85
C GLY A 207 4.20 -14.99 -4.27
N PHE A 208 5.26 -14.19 -4.42
CA PHE A 208 5.79 -13.77 -5.71
C PHE A 208 6.30 -14.97 -6.53
N ALA A 209 7.11 -15.84 -5.92
CA ALA A 209 7.64 -17.04 -6.59
C ALA A 209 6.53 -18.03 -7.02
N TYR A 210 5.46 -18.15 -6.23
CA TYR A 210 4.29 -18.94 -6.64
C TYR A 210 3.51 -18.29 -7.78
N SER A 211 3.41 -16.95 -7.80
CA SER A 211 2.76 -16.23 -8.90
C SER A 211 3.52 -16.35 -10.22
N GLU A 212 4.84 -16.57 -10.17
CA GLU A 212 5.68 -16.79 -11.34
C GLU A 212 5.29 -18.09 -12.05
N ARG A 213 5.17 -19.18 -11.29
CA ARG A 213 4.74 -20.50 -11.77
C ARG A 213 3.34 -20.50 -12.38
N MET A 214 2.43 -19.64 -11.92
CA MET A 214 1.07 -19.56 -12.47
C MET A 214 1.02 -18.88 -13.85
N THR A 215 1.95 -17.97 -14.15
CA THR A 215 2.00 -17.31 -15.47
C THR A 215 2.73 -18.17 -16.50
N ASP A 216 3.81 -18.84 -16.12
CA ASP A 216 4.60 -19.67 -17.05
C ASP A 216 3.79 -20.88 -17.56
N LEU A 217 2.89 -21.44 -16.73
CA LEU A 217 1.97 -22.51 -17.13
C LEU A 217 0.84 -22.04 -18.08
N ALA A 218 0.56 -20.74 -18.14
CA ALA A 218 -0.47 -20.18 -19.01
C ALA A 218 0.09 -19.74 -20.38
N GLU A 219 1.41 -19.61 -20.53
CA GLU A 219 2.07 -19.29 -21.80
C GLU A 219 2.44 -20.54 -22.62
N GLU A 220 2.41 -21.74 -22.02
CA GLU A 220 2.70 -23.02 -22.71
C GLU A 220 1.45 -23.83 -23.13
N GLY A 221 0.23 -23.30 -22.98
CA GLY A 221 -1.03 -23.97 -23.34
C GLY A 221 -1.84 -23.22 -24.40
#